data_AF-A0A919QGC1-F1
#
_entry.id   AF-A0A919QGC1-F1
#
_cell.length_a   1.000
_cell.length_b   1.000
_cell.length_c   1.000
_cell.angle_alpha   90.00
_cell.angle_beta   90.00
_cell.angle_gamma   90.00
#
_symmetry.space_group_name_H-M   'P 1'
#
loop_
_entity.id
_entity.type
_entity.pdbx_description
1 polymer ?
#
loop_
_entity_poly.entity_id
_entity_poly.type
_entity_poly.pdbx_seq_one_letter_code
_entity_poly.pdbx_strand_id
1 'polypeptide(L)'
;MLVASPAHADNPRPIRNNPNVVVGYDNDNEVFRPVARSPQSTAAVCKRGTHTFYVTRYSNNHKAVGPAQSNHNGTSSKATMTFTATVSGTVGFTHNATLTLQAGRVIAEGEVATGVNLSASLTASLGNSVTVTARPRSTVSAKYGVWRKKIIGRYTICMVRSQVITGWTPWKVGWYISES
;
A
#
# COMPACT_ATOMS: atom_id res chain seq x y z
N MET A 1 -3.43 26.32 20.41
CA MET A 1 -3.79 24.91 20.10
C MET A 1 -3.89 24.83 18.58
N LEU A 2 -2.80 24.45 17.89
CA LEU A 2 -2.76 24.37 16.43
C LEU A 2 -3.20 22.97 16.01
N VAL A 3 -4.42 22.88 15.49
CA VAL A 3 -4.97 21.65 14.90
C VAL A 3 -4.30 21.46 13.54
N ALA A 4 -3.41 20.49 13.44
CA ALA A 4 -2.85 20.08 12.16
C ALA A 4 -3.96 19.41 11.34
N SER A 5 -4.36 20.02 10.23
CA SER A 5 -5.23 19.39 9.24
C SER A 5 -4.56 18.11 8.72
N PRO A 6 -5.25 16.95 8.70
CA PRO A 6 -4.70 15.74 8.11
C PRO A 6 -4.42 15.99 6.63
N ALA A 7 -3.21 15.60 6.19
CA ALA A 7 -2.87 15.57 4.79
C ALA A 7 -3.94 14.77 4.04
N HIS A 8 -4.57 15.39 3.04
CA HIS A 8 -5.56 14.74 2.19
C HIS A 8 -4.97 13.43 1.65
N ALA A 9 -5.55 12.32 2.09
CA ALA A 9 -5.28 11.01 1.54
C ALA A 9 -5.75 11.04 0.08
N ASP A 10 -4.83 11.09 -0.87
CA ASP A 10 -5.15 10.74 -2.26
C ASP A 10 -5.42 9.23 -2.28
N ASN A 11 -6.66 8.90 -1.93
CA ASN A 11 -7.22 7.62 -2.25
C ASN A 11 -7.16 7.48 -3.76
N PRO A 12 -6.52 6.42 -4.28
CA PRO A 12 -6.57 6.17 -5.70
C PRO A 12 -8.05 6.04 -6.09
N ARG A 13 -8.48 6.86 -7.07
CA ARG A 13 -9.89 7.15 -7.28
C ARG A 13 -10.65 5.86 -7.61
N PRO A 14 -11.74 5.55 -6.89
CA PRO A 14 -12.56 4.40 -7.25
C PRO A 14 -13.10 4.57 -8.67
N ILE A 15 -13.26 3.46 -9.39
CA ILE A 15 -13.94 3.48 -10.68
C ILE A 15 -15.37 3.99 -10.45
N ARG A 16 -15.83 4.89 -11.33
CA ARG A 16 -17.24 5.31 -11.35
C ARG A 16 -18.11 4.06 -11.47
N ASN A 17 -18.95 3.80 -10.48
CA ASN A 17 -19.83 2.61 -10.32
C ASN A 17 -19.23 1.36 -9.66
N ASN A 18 -17.99 1.39 -9.14
CA ASN A 18 -17.49 0.31 -8.28
C ASN A 18 -16.51 0.84 -7.20
N PRO A 19 -17.00 1.22 -6.00
CA PRO A 19 -16.17 1.80 -4.94
C PRO A 19 -15.11 0.83 -4.39
N ASN A 20 -15.23 -0.47 -4.69
CA ASN A 20 -14.26 -1.50 -4.28
C ASN A 20 -13.11 -1.67 -5.27
N VAL A 21 -13.16 -0.99 -6.43
CA VAL A 21 -12.15 -1.11 -7.49
C VAL A 21 -11.43 0.21 -7.64
N VAL A 22 -10.11 0.14 -7.50
CA VAL A 22 -9.19 1.25 -7.68
C VAL A 22 -8.46 1.05 -9.00
N VAL A 23 -8.51 2.03 -9.91
CA VAL A 23 -7.60 2.06 -11.07
C VAL A 23 -6.27 2.62 -10.59
N GLY A 24 -5.24 1.77 -10.56
CA GLY A 24 -3.85 2.22 -10.52
C GLY A 24 -3.33 2.19 -11.95
N TYR A 25 -3.08 3.34 -12.57
CA TYR A 25 -2.35 3.38 -13.84
C TYR A 25 -0.94 2.82 -13.63
N ASP A 26 -0.35 2.22 -14.67
CA ASP A 26 1.05 1.80 -14.68
C ASP A 26 1.89 2.91 -14.04
N ASN A 27 2.62 2.56 -12.97
CA ASN A 27 3.40 3.45 -12.11
C ASN A 27 2.70 4.07 -10.88
N ASP A 28 2.06 3.28 -10.01
CA ASP A 28 2.23 3.49 -8.55
C ASP A 28 3.69 3.12 -8.12
N ASN A 29 4.66 3.45 -8.99
CA ASN A 29 6.08 3.52 -8.76
C ASN A 29 6.26 4.52 -7.65
N GLU A 30 6.44 4.03 -6.43
CA GLU A 30 7.15 4.74 -5.37
C GLU A 30 6.86 6.24 -5.30
N VAL A 31 5.57 6.66 -5.39
CA VAL A 31 5.22 8.05 -5.15
C VAL A 31 5.36 8.24 -3.65
N PHE A 32 6.61 8.47 -3.24
CA PHE A 32 7.01 8.66 -1.88
C PHE A 32 6.39 9.97 -1.43
N ARG A 33 5.40 9.87 -0.57
CA ARG A 33 4.90 11.04 0.13
C ARG A 33 5.86 11.32 1.29
N PRO A 34 6.56 12.47 1.30
CA PRO A 34 7.25 12.89 2.49
C PRO A 34 6.20 13.12 3.57
N VAL A 35 6.44 12.58 4.75
CA VAL A 35 5.62 12.95 5.90
C VAL A 35 6.06 14.35 6.30
N ALA A 36 5.12 15.27 6.55
CA ALA A 36 5.43 16.50 7.29
C ALA A 36 6.19 16.07 8.55
N ARG A 37 7.26 16.77 8.95
CA ARG A 37 8.07 16.34 10.09
C ARG A 37 7.16 16.15 11.32
N SER A 38 6.73 14.91 11.60
CA SER A 38 6.14 14.59 12.89
C SER A 38 7.19 15.00 13.92
N PRO A 39 6.80 15.72 14.97
CA PRO A 39 7.74 16.28 15.92
C PRO A 39 8.62 15.12 16.38
N GLN A 40 9.90 15.18 15.99
CA GLN A 40 10.91 14.29 16.56
C GLN A 40 10.72 14.42 18.06
N SER A 41 10.56 13.30 18.76
CA SER A 41 10.62 13.33 20.21
C SER A 41 11.88 14.11 20.55
N THR A 42 11.73 15.31 21.08
CA THR A 42 12.87 16.12 21.47
C THR A 42 13.70 15.23 22.39
N ALA A 43 15.02 15.25 22.20
CA ALA A 43 15.96 14.34 22.86
C ALA A 43 15.90 14.36 24.40
N ALA A 44 15.02 15.15 25.00
CA ALA A 44 14.88 15.40 26.42
C ALA A 44 14.29 14.24 27.25
N VAL A 45 13.77 13.14 26.67
CA VAL A 45 13.29 11.98 27.47
C VAL A 45 13.52 10.64 26.76
N CYS A 46 14.76 10.31 26.41
CA CYS A 46 15.09 9.01 25.81
C CYS A 46 15.61 8.03 26.89
N LYS A 47 14.79 7.07 27.34
CA LYS A 47 15.21 5.99 28.26
C LYS A 47 15.93 4.89 27.48
N ARG A 48 17.06 4.36 28.00
CA ARG A 48 17.82 3.26 27.34
C ARG A 48 16.92 2.08 27.04
N GLY A 49 16.98 1.57 25.81
CA GLY A 49 16.14 0.47 25.35
C GLY A 49 14.75 0.89 24.85
N THR A 50 14.32 2.15 25.01
CA THR A 50 13.07 2.62 24.40
C THR A 50 13.16 2.57 22.88
N HIS A 51 12.11 2.03 22.26
CA HIS A 51 11.99 1.90 20.82
C HIS A 51 11.15 3.05 20.25
N THR A 52 11.70 3.78 19.28
CA THR A 52 10.95 4.76 18.49
C THR A 52 11.03 4.40 17.02
N PHE A 53 9.97 4.74 16.29
CA PHE A 53 9.95 4.62 14.85
C PHE A 53 9.36 5.89 14.28
N TYR A 54 10.03 6.45 13.29
CA TYR A 54 9.59 7.66 12.63
C TYR A 54 9.53 7.42 11.13
N VAL A 55 8.36 7.59 10.55
CA VAL A 55 8.14 7.45 9.10
C VAL A 55 8.68 8.68 8.39
N THR A 56 9.60 8.47 7.45
CA THR A 56 10.13 9.55 6.61
C THR A 56 9.39 9.63 5.28
N ARG A 57 9.02 8.48 4.72
CA ARG A 57 8.35 8.37 3.42
C ARG A 57 7.43 7.16 3.41
N TYR A 58 6.36 7.24 2.63
CA TYR A 58 5.54 6.08 2.33
C TYR A 58 5.06 6.07 0.88
N SER A 59 4.73 4.89 0.37
CA SER A 59 4.12 4.71 -0.96
C SER A 59 3.12 3.56 -0.95
N ASN A 60 2.35 3.41 -2.02
CA ASN A 60 1.53 2.23 -2.25
C ASN A 60 2.38 1.11 -2.87
N ASN A 61 1.98 -0.14 -2.63
CA ASN A 61 2.56 -1.31 -3.28
C ASN A 61 1.49 -2.41 -3.41
N HIS A 62 1.40 -3.07 -4.55
CA HIS A 62 0.48 -4.20 -4.72
C HIS A 62 1.23 -5.54 -4.61
N LYS A 63 0.67 -6.46 -3.82
CA LYS A 63 1.11 -7.87 -3.77
C LYS A 63 0.04 -8.72 -4.42
N ALA A 64 0.33 -9.18 -5.63
CA ALA A 64 -0.53 -10.11 -6.34
C ALA A 64 -0.71 -11.40 -5.54
N VAL A 65 -1.94 -11.90 -5.54
CA VAL A 65 -2.37 -13.20 -5.05
C VAL A 65 -2.94 -13.92 -6.26
N GLY A 66 -2.21 -14.94 -6.75
CA GLY A 66 -2.55 -15.67 -7.96
C GLY A 66 -1.91 -15.15 -9.25
N PRO A 67 -2.29 -15.75 -10.38
CA PRO A 67 -1.75 -15.39 -11.69
C PRO A 67 -2.23 -14.00 -12.14
N ALA A 68 -1.38 -13.31 -12.89
CA ALA A 68 -1.79 -12.14 -13.65
C ALA A 68 -2.69 -12.57 -14.82
N GLN A 69 -3.69 -11.75 -15.12
CA GLN A 69 -4.61 -11.96 -16.24
C GLN A 69 -4.44 -10.83 -17.24
N SER A 70 -4.58 -11.11 -18.53
CA SER A 70 -4.52 -10.10 -19.57
C SER A 70 -5.47 -10.43 -20.71
N ASN A 71 -6.05 -9.42 -21.34
CA ASN A 71 -6.90 -9.59 -22.51
C ASN A 71 -6.69 -8.44 -23.52
N HIS A 72 -6.71 -8.77 -24.81
CA HIS A 72 -6.45 -7.82 -25.89
C HIS A 72 -7.73 -7.47 -26.64
N ASN A 73 -7.98 -6.17 -26.82
CA ASN A 73 -9.08 -5.70 -27.64
C ASN A 73 -8.64 -5.60 -29.11
N GLY A 74 -8.86 -6.66 -29.87
CA GLY A 74 -8.55 -6.67 -31.31
C GLY A 74 -9.48 -5.81 -32.18
N THR A 75 -10.48 -5.13 -31.62
CA THR A 75 -11.45 -4.34 -32.39
C THR A 75 -11.03 -2.88 -32.54
N SER A 76 -11.68 -2.17 -33.47
CA SER A 76 -11.57 -0.70 -33.63
C SER A 76 -12.46 0.08 -32.65
N SER A 77 -13.23 -0.61 -31.79
CA SER A 77 -14.16 -0.01 -30.83
C SER A 77 -13.77 -0.34 -29.40
N LYS A 78 -14.38 0.31 -28.41
CA LYS A 78 -14.18 -0.04 -27.00
C LYS A 78 -14.80 -1.42 -26.71
N ALA A 79 -14.14 -2.22 -25.89
CA ALA A 79 -14.65 -3.54 -25.49
C ALA A 79 -14.68 -3.64 -23.97
N THR A 80 -15.72 -4.26 -23.43
CA THR A 80 -15.82 -4.55 -22.00
C THR A 80 -15.15 -5.90 -21.71
N MET A 81 -14.22 -5.90 -20.76
CA MET A 81 -13.49 -7.08 -20.31
C MET A 81 -13.79 -7.34 -18.84
N THR A 82 -13.99 -8.61 -18.49
CA THR A 82 -14.17 -9.04 -17.10
C THR A 82 -13.05 -9.98 -16.71
N PHE A 83 -12.40 -9.68 -15.60
CA PHE A 83 -11.34 -10.46 -14.98
C PHE A 83 -11.88 -11.10 -13.70
N THR A 84 -11.55 -12.36 -13.46
CA THR A 84 -12.06 -13.13 -12.31
C THR A 84 -10.92 -13.87 -11.61
N ALA A 85 -10.77 -13.65 -10.31
CA ALA A 85 -9.79 -14.32 -9.48
C ALA A 85 -10.46 -15.45 -8.67
N THR A 86 -10.00 -16.67 -8.91
CA THR A 86 -10.45 -17.90 -8.23
C THR A 86 -9.42 -18.39 -7.21
N VAL A 87 -8.61 -17.48 -6.66
CA VAL A 87 -7.57 -17.79 -5.68
C VAL A 87 -7.79 -17.01 -4.40
N SER A 88 -7.34 -17.58 -3.29
CA SER A 88 -7.21 -16.89 -2.02
C SER A 88 -5.76 -16.86 -1.55
N GLY A 89 -5.44 -15.92 -0.68
CA GLY A 89 -4.09 -15.84 -0.11
C GLY A 89 -3.97 -14.75 0.95
N THR A 90 -3.23 -15.06 2.01
CA THR A 90 -2.96 -14.13 3.11
C THR A 90 -1.62 -13.43 2.89
N VAL A 91 -1.64 -12.10 2.94
CA VAL A 91 -0.46 -11.27 2.86
C VAL A 91 -0.20 -10.67 4.25
N GLY A 92 0.95 -10.99 4.82
CA GLY A 92 1.40 -10.50 6.12
C GLY A 92 2.26 -9.24 6.03
N PHE A 93 2.46 -8.62 7.19
CA PHE A 93 3.48 -7.61 7.41
C PHE A 93 4.87 -8.20 7.14
N THR A 94 5.70 -7.45 6.42
CA THR A 94 7.08 -7.82 6.12
C THR A 94 8.00 -6.62 6.28
N HIS A 95 9.27 -6.83 6.58
CA HIS A 95 10.27 -5.76 6.69
C HIS A 95 11.66 -6.25 6.26
N ASN A 96 12.55 -5.32 5.94
CA ASN A 96 13.94 -5.62 5.58
C ASN A 96 14.95 -5.48 6.73
N ALA A 97 14.49 -5.20 7.95
CA ALA A 97 15.36 -5.06 9.11
C ALA A 97 15.90 -6.41 9.61
N THR A 98 17.18 -6.44 9.98
CA THR A 98 17.84 -7.57 10.66
C THR A 98 17.59 -7.61 12.17
N LEU A 99 16.86 -6.64 12.71
CA LEU A 99 16.50 -6.57 14.12
C LEU A 99 15.03 -6.94 14.36
N THR A 100 14.75 -7.45 15.55
CA THR A 100 13.38 -7.67 16.04
C THR A 100 12.64 -6.35 16.12
N LEU A 101 11.76 -6.11 15.14
CA LEU A 101 10.90 -4.95 15.11
C LEU A 101 9.61 -5.22 15.88
N GLN A 102 9.18 -4.22 16.63
CA GLN A 102 7.79 -4.17 17.12
C GLN A 102 6.88 -3.85 15.94
N ALA A 103 6.35 -4.87 15.26
CA ALA A 103 5.48 -4.71 14.10
C ALA A 103 4.31 -3.74 14.38
N GLY A 104 3.69 -3.84 15.56
CA GLY A 104 2.62 -2.93 15.99
C GLY A 104 3.04 -1.45 15.99
N ARG A 105 4.30 -1.13 16.30
CA ARG A 105 4.81 0.25 16.25
C ARG A 105 4.95 0.74 14.81
N VAL A 106 5.45 -0.10 13.92
CA VAL A 106 5.58 0.25 12.49
C VAL A 106 4.21 0.46 11.87
N ILE A 107 3.24 -0.40 12.22
CA ILE A 107 1.84 -0.28 11.80
C ILE A 107 1.26 1.04 12.32
N ALA A 108 1.28 1.30 13.63
CA ALA A 108 0.67 2.49 14.22
C ALA A 108 1.25 3.80 13.66
N GLU A 109 2.57 3.93 13.59
CA GLU A 109 3.21 5.12 12.98
C GLU A 109 2.92 5.21 11.47
N GLY A 110 2.77 4.06 10.82
CA GLY A 110 2.30 3.97 9.44
C GLY A 110 0.89 4.53 9.27
N GLU A 111 -0.03 4.18 10.16
CA GLU A 111 -1.43 4.66 10.14
C GLU A 111 -1.46 6.17 10.35
N VAL A 112 -0.69 6.68 11.31
CA VAL A 112 -0.52 8.13 11.55
C VAL A 112 0.02 8.82 10.31
N ALA A 113 1.06 8.29 9.68
CA ALA A 113 1.68 8.90 8.51
C ALA A 113 0.80 8.87 7.25
N THR A 114 0.02 7.81 7.09
CA THR A 114 -0.76 7.54 5.87
C THR A 114 -2.23 7.93 5.96
N GLY A 115 -2.75 8.12 7.18
CA GLY A 115 -4.16 8.43 7.43
C GLY A 115 -5.11 7.27 7.15
N VAL A 116 -4.62 6.02 7.08
CA VAL A 116 -5.42 4.83 6.81
C VAL A 116 -5.16 3.75 7.85
N ASN A 117 -6.14 2.87 8.07
CA ASN A 117 -5.98 1.71 8.94
C ASN A 117 -5.16 0.63 8.23
N LEU A 118 -4.14 0.12 8.91
CA LEU A 118 -3.22 -0.88 8.43
C LEU A 118 -3.38 -2.16 9.26
N SER A 119 -2.94 -3.28 8.71
CA SER A 119 -3.09 -4.57 9.37
C SER A 119 -1.80 -5.35 9.36
N ALA A 120 -1.60 -6.22 10.35
CA ALA A 120 -0.48 -7.15 10.37
C ALA A 120 -0.66 -8.29 9.34
N SER A 121 -1.89 -8.57 8.94
CA SER A 121 -2.21 -9.51 7.87
C SER A 121 -3.53 -9.14 7.20
N LEU A 122 -3.67 -9.45 5.91
CA LEU A 122 -4.92 -9.32 5.19
C LEU A 122 -5.06 -10.46 4.19
N THR A 123 -6.24 -11.07 4.14
CA THR A 123 -6.55 -12.18 3.22
C THR A 123 -7.32 -11.68 2.02
N ALA A 124 -6.81 -11.94 0.82
CA ALA A 124 -7.55 -11.80 -0.41
C ALA A 124 -8.46 -13.03 -0.59
N SER A 125 -9.75 -12.80 -0.71
CA SER A 125 -10.77 -13.86 -0.78
C SER A 125 -10.95 -14.41 -2.19
N LEU A 126 -11.35 -15.67 -2.27
CA LEU A 126 -11.71 -16.33 -3.52
C LEU A 126 -12.99 -15.74 -4.13
N GLY A 127 -13.10 -15.75 -5.46
CA GLY A 127 -14.35 -15.42 -6.17
C GLY A 127 -14.55 -13.92 -6.38
N ASN A 128 -13.48 -13.16 -6.57
CA ASN A 128 -13.57 -11.73 -6.86
C ASN A 128 -13.54 -11.49 -8.38
N SER A 129 -14.28 -10.50 -8.87
CA SER A 129 -14.27 -10.12 -10.29
C SER A 129 -14.23 -8.60 -10.47
N VAL A 130 -13.62 -8.16 -11.57
CA VAL A 130 -13.61 -6.75 -11.97
C VAL A 130 -13.92 -6.61 -13.45
N THR A 131 -14.70 -5.60 -13.79
CA THR A 131 -15.06 -5.28 -15.17
C THR A 131 -14.47 -3.92 -15.54
N VAL A 132 -13.85 -3.86 -16.72
CA VAL A 132 -13.18 -2.66 -17.25
C VAL A 132 -13.46 -2.50 -18.73
N THR A 133 -13.43 -1.26 -19.20
CA THR A 133 -13.63 -0.93 -20.62
C THR A 133 -12.27 -0.65 -21.26
N ALA A 134 -11.83 -1.55 -22.13
CA ALA A 134 -10.62 -1.45 -22.92
C ALA A 134 -10.81 -0.54 -24.14
N ARG A 135 -9.78 0.23 -24.47
CA ARG A 135 -9.66 1.02 -25.70
C ARG A 135 -9.49 0.12 -26.92
N PRO A 136 -9.77 0.63 -28.14
CA PRO A 136 -9.44 -0.09 -29.37
C PRO A 136 -7.96 -0.45 -29.42
N ARG A 137 -7.64 -1.68 -29.86
CA ARG A 137 -6.26 -2.15 -30.09
C ARG A 137 -5.35 -2.10 -28.85
N SER A 138 -5.91 -2.09 -27.64
CA SER A 138 -5.14 -2.11 -26.39
C SER A 138 -5.18 -3.48 -25.71
N THR A 139 -4.21 -3.72 -24.83
CA THR A 139 -4.18 -4.88 -23.94
C THR A 139 -4.40 -4.41 -22.51
N VAL A 140 -5.40 -4.99 -21.84
CA VAL A 140 -5.64 -4.73 -20.42
C VAL A 140 -5.07 -5.88 -19.60
N SER A 141 -4.24 -5.55 -18.62
CA SER A 141 -3.70 -6.47 -17.63
C SER A 141 -4.35 -6.23 -16.27
N ALA A 142 -4.69 -7.31 -15.56
CA ALA A 142 -5.32 -7.26 -14.25
C ALA A 142 -4.64 -8.24 -13.28
N LYS A 143 -4.34 -7.78 -12.06
CA LYS A 143 -3.74 -8.57 -10.99
C LYS A 143 -4.57 -8.41 -9.72
N TYR A 144 -5.14 -9.49 -9.22
CA TYR A 144 -5.83 -9.51 -7.93
C TYR A 144 -4.84 -9.66 -6.79
N GLY A 145 -5.10 -9.04 -5.64
CA GLY A 145 -4.25 -9.19 -4.47
C GLY A 145 -4.46 -8.16 -3.38
N VAL A 146 -3.42 -7.93 -2.58
CA VAL A 146 -3.44 -7.03 -1.42
C VAL A 146 -2.61 -5.78 -1.72
N TRP A 147 -3.25 -4.63 -1.61
CA TRP A 147 -2.59 -3.34 -1.50
C TRP A 147 -1.93 -3.20 -0.13
N ARG A 148 -0.67 -2.80 -0.13
CA ARG A 148 0.18 -2.57 1.02
C ARG A 148 0.66 -1.12 1.03
N LYS A 149 0.88 -0.57 2.22
CA LYS A 149 1.71 0.63 2.37
C LYS A 149 3.16 0.21 2.54
N LYS A 150 4.03 0.67 1.65
CA LYS A 150 5.47 0.63 1.84
C LYS A 150 5.82 1.82 2.72
N ILE A 151 6.37 1.56 3.89
CA ILE A 151 6.73 2.56 4.90
C ILE A 151 8.24 2.54 5.03
N ILE A 152 8.88 3.68 4.80
CA ILE A 152 10.31 3.89 5.05
C ILE A 152 10.43 4.81 6.25
N GLY A 153 11.23 4.41 7.22
CA GLY A 153 11.43 5.22 8.42
C GLY A 153 12.70 4.86 9.18
N ARG A 154 13.02 5.67 10.18
CA ARG A 154 14.14 5.42 11.07
C ARG A 154 13.64 4.75 12.35
N TYR A 155 14.10 3.53 12.60
CA TYR A 155 13.87 2.80 13.83
C TYR A 155 15.04 3.02 14.77
N THR A 156 14.78 3.54 15.96
CA THR A 156 15.81 3.85 16.95
C THR A 156 15.52 3.10 18.23
N ILE A 157 16.52 2.35 18.70
CA ILE A 157 16.60 1.84 20.05
C ILE A 157 17.50 2.81 20.81
N CYS A 158 16.91 3.54 21.74
CA CYS A 158 17.57 4.61 22.47
C CYS A 158 18.90 4.17 23.11
N MET A 159 19.98 4.91 22.84
CA MET A 159 21.35 4.64 23.31
C MET A 159 21.92 3.26 22.92
N VAL A 160 21.31 2.57 21.94
CA VAL A 160 21.76 1.25 21.49
C VAL A 160 22.07 1.27 20.00
N ARG A 161 21.08 1.61 19.15
CA ARG A 161 21.26 1.65 17.69
C ARG A 161 20.16 2.44 17.00
N SER A 162 20.44 2.93 15.81
CA SER A 162 19.44 3.53 14.92
C SER A 162 19.67 3.05 13.50
N GLN A 163 18.61 2.69 12.79
CA GLN A 163 18.70 2.22 11.41
C GLN A 163 17.47 2.62 10.59
N VAL A 164 17.67 2.73 9.28
CA VAL A 164 16.56 2.91 8.34
C VAL A 164 15.95 1.54 8.05
N ILE A 165 14.63 1.45 8.16
CA ILE A 165 13.88 0.24 7.87
C ILE A 165 12.84 0.53 6.79
N THR A 166 12.55 -0.48 5.99
CA THR A 166 11.39 -0.51 5.10
C THR A 166 10.46 -1.62 5.56
N GLY A 167 9.21 -1.26 5.83
CA GLY A 167 8.14 -2.20 6.14
C GLY A 167 7.06 -2.17 5.06
N TRP A 168 6.37 -3.28 4.85
CA TRP A 168 5.19 -3.37 4.01
C TRP A 168 4.02 -3.86 4.85
N THR A 169 3.05 -2.99 5.08
CA THR A 169 1.85 -3.26 5.87
C THR A 169 0.63 -3.42 4.97
N PRO A 170 -0.10 -4.55 5.05
CA PRO A 170 -1.41 -4.68 4.41
C PRO A 170 -2.36 -3.53 4.73
N TRP A 171 -3.10 -3.08 3.70
CA TRP A 171 -4.11 -2.02 3.81
C TRP A 171 -5.49 -2.49 3.32
N LYS A 172 -5.60 -2.93 2.06
CA LYS A 172 -6.87 -3.37 1.48
C LYS A 172 -6.69 -4.38 0.37
N VAL A 173 -7.71 -5.19 0.12
CA VAL A 173 -7.76 -6.11 -1.02
C VAL A 173 -8.21 -5.34 -2.26
N GLY A 174 -7.70 -5.68 -3.44
CA GLY A 174 -8.17 -5.10 -4.69
C GLY A 174 -7.39 -5.53 -5.92
N TRP A 175 -7.84 -4.98 -7.05
CA TRP A 175 -7.23 -5.19 -8.35
C TRP A 175 -6.20 -4.11 -8.66
N TYR A 176 -5.12 -4.51 -9.32
CA TYR A 176 -4.22 -3.63 -10.04
C TYR A 176 -4.47 -3.84 -11.54
N ILE A 177 -4.82 -2.77 -12.24
CA ILE A 177 -5.26 -2.84 -13.64
C ILE A 177 -4.46 -1.84 -14.46
N SER A 178 -3.79 -2.33 -15.50
CA SER A 178 -3.08 -1.48 -16.45
C SER A 178 -3.53 -1.73 -17.88
N GLU A 179 -3.33 -0.73 -18.74
CA GLU A 179 -3.70 -0.79 -20.15
C GLU A 179 -2.55 -0.22 -20.98
N SER A 180 -2.12 -0.98 -21.99
CA SER A 180 -1.05 -0.64 -22.94
C SER A 180 -1.56 -0.66 -24.37
#